data_AF-A0A401PSM7-F1
#
_entry.id   AF-A0A401PSM7-F1
#
_cell.length_a   1.000
_cell.length_b   1.000
_cell.length_c   1.000
_cell.angle_alpha   90.00
_cell.angle_beta   90.00
_cell.angle_gamma   90.00
#
_symmetry.space_group_name_H-M   'P 1'
#
loop_
_entity.id
_entity.type
_entity.pdbx_description
1 polymer ?
#
loop_
_entity_poly.entity_id
_entity_poly.type
_entity_poly.pdbx_seq_one_letter_code
_entity_poly.pdbx_strand_id
1 'polypeptide(L)'
;MARSSKGSEHQSLTLCEKALAEYLETKRLAFPRFYFISSADLLDILSNGNNPLEVSQHLSKLFDNMAKLKFQKDADNNIMKVGIGMSSKEDEYVPFDKPCDCTGQVEIWLNRLLDRMCATLRHEIAEAVVAYEERPREQWIFEYPAQVALTGTQIVWNGEVSTTFAKLEEGYENAMKDYLKKQVC
;
A
#
# COMPACT_ATOMS: atom_id res chain seq x y z
N MET A 1 15.61 52.35 -19.81
CA MET A 1 14.92 51.18 -20.38
C MET A 1 15.05 49.89 -19.55
N ALA A 2 16.14 49.64 -18.80
CA ALA A 2 16.31 48.38 -18.04
C ALA A 2 15.37 48.16 -16.81
N ARG A 3 14.80 49.23 -16.21
CA ARG A 3 13.90 49.10 -15.05
C ARG A 3 12.48 48.63 -15.39
N SER A 4 12.02 48.82 -16.63
CA SER A 4 10.68 48.38 -17.06
C SER A 4 10.63 46.88 -17.36
N SER A 5 11.75 46.28 -17.81
CA SER A 5 11.85 44.84 -18.12
C SER A 5 11.86 43.96 -16.86
N LYS A 6 12.49 44.43 -15.77
CA LYS A 6 12.51 43.69 -14.48
C LYS A 6 11.12 43.59 -13.82
N GLY A 7 10.26 44.59 -14.03
CA GLY A 7 8.89 44.56 -13.51
C GLY A 7 7.99 43.55 -14.23
N SER A 8 8.15 43.41 -15.55
CA SER A 8 7.40 42.42 -16.35
C SER A 8 7.87 40.98 -16.11
N GLU A 9 9.17 40.77 -15.89
CA GLU A 9 9.72 39.45 -15.53
C GLU A 9 9.19 39.00 -14.16
N HIS A 10 9.18 39.87 -13.16
CA HIS A 10 8.66 39.54 -11.83
C HIS A 10 7.15 39.22 -11.86
N GLN A 11 6.37 39.96 -12.65
CA GLN A 11 4.93 39.67 -12.82
C GLN A 11 4.68 38.33 -13.51
N SER A 12 5.50 37.99 -14.52
CA SER A 12 5.39 36.72 -15.24
C SER A 12 5.75 35.53 -14.34
N LEU A 13 6.77 35.69 -13.48
CA LEU A 13 7.14 34.68 -12.49
C LEU A 13 6.02 34.45 -11.48
N THR A 14 5.43 35.51 -10.92
CA THR A 14 4.33 35.38 -9.96
C THR A 14 3.08 34.73 -10.58
N LEU A 15 2.80 35.00 -11.86
CA LEU A 15 1.72 34.33 -12.59
C LEU A 15 1.99 32.84 -12.78
N CYS A 16 3.22 32.48 -13.14
CA CYS A 16 3.64 31.10 -13.27
C CYS A 16 3.59 30.35 -11.93
N GLU A 17 4.03 30.98 -10.84
CA GLU A 17 3.96 30.41 -9.48
C GLU A 17 2.51 30.15 -9.06
N LYS A 18 1.60 31.08 -9.33
CA LYS A 18 0.19 30.91 -9.01
C LYS A 18 -0.46 29.78 -9.82
N ALA A 19 -0.23 29.75 -11.13
CA ALA A 19 -0.76 28.70 -11.99
C ALA A 19 -0.20 27.32 -11.60
N LEU A 20 1.08 27.25 -11.22
CA LEU A 20 1.71 26.02 -10.73
C LEU A 20 1.07 25.57 -9.41
N ALA A 21 0.84 26.49 -8.47
CA ALA A 21 0.19 26.18 -7.21
C ALA A 21 -1.23 25.61 -7.41
N GLU A 22 -2.04 26.23 -8.28
CA GLU A 22 -3.38 25.75 -8.63
C GLU A 22 -3.34 24.37 -9.31
N TYR A 23 -2.36 24.14 -10.19
CA TYR A 23 -2.15 22.84 -10.82
C TYR A 23 -1.77 21.75 -9.80
N LEU A 24 -0.83 22.04 -8.90
CA LEU A 24 -0.41 21.11 -7.85
C LEU A 24 -1.56 20.78 -6.89
N GLU A 25 -2.37 21.75 -6.51
CA GLU A 25 -3.57 21.50 -5.71
C GLU A 25 -4.58 20.60 -6.42
N THR A 26 -4.78 20.80 -7.73
CA THR A 26 -5.64 19.90 -8.51
C THR A 26 -5.13 18.45 -8.48
N LYS A 27 -3.81 18.25 -8.55
CA LYS A 27 -3.20 16.92 -8.45
C LYS A 27 -3.29 16.33 -7.05
N ARG A 28 -3.14 17.15 -5.99
CA ARG A 28 -3.35 16.72 -4.60
C ARG A 28 -4.78 16.28 -4.32
N LEU A 29 -5.77 16.98 -4.87
CA LEU A 29 -7.17 16.57 -4.75
C LEU A 29 -7.45 15.23 -5.44
N ALA A 30 -6.80 14.97 -6.59
CA ALA A 30 -6.96 13.72 -7.33
C ALA A 30 -6.27 12.51 -6.65
N PHE A 31 -5.17 12.75 -5.93
CA PHE A 31 -4.52 11.74 -5.11
C PHE A 31 -4.07 12.33 -3.76
N PRO A 32 -4.92 12.24 -2.71
CA PRO A 32 -4.69 12.91 -1.42
C PRO A 32 -3.38 12.56 -0.73
N ARG A 33 -2.72 11.44 -1.07
CA ARG A 33 -1.40 11.12 -0.50
C ARG A 33 -0.31 12.11 -0.92
N PHE A 34 -0.51 12.89 -1.97
CA PHE A 34 0.40 13.98 -2.34
C PHE A 34 0.45 15.14 -1.33
N TYR A 35 -0.48 15.19 -0.36
CA TYR A 35 -0.38 16.15 0.76
C TYR A 35 0.76 15.80 1.74
N PHE A 36 1.27 14.56 1.74
CA PHE A 36 2.32 14.11 2.67
C PHE A 36 3.74 14.32 2.15
N ILE A 37 3.90 14.82 0.92
CA ILE A 37 5.20 15.06 0.31
C ILE A 37 5.44 16.54 0.03
N SER A 38 6.71 16.92 -0.12
CA SER A 38 7.08 18.29 -0.46
C SER A 38 6.58 18.65 -1.88
N SER A 39 6.35 19.94 -2.15
CA SER A 39 5.99 20.38 -3.51
C SER A 39 7.08 20.06 -4.54
N ALA A 40 8.36 19.99 -4.12
CA ALA A 40 9.47 19.60 -4.99
C ALA A 40 9.39 18.12 -5.37
N ASP A 41 9.15 17.22 -4.40
CA ASP A 41 8.95 15.79 -4.66
C ASP A 41 7.71 15.56 -5.55
N LEU A 42 6.63 16.32 -5.31
CA LEU A 42 5.42 16.23 -6.12
C LEU A 42 5.69 16.62 -7.58
N LEU A 43 6.44 17.70 -7.80
CA LEU A 43 6.83 18.12 -9.15
C LEU A 43 7.69 17.08 -9.85
N ASP A 44 8.60 16.44 -9.12
CA ASP A 44 9.47 15.38 -9.66
C ASP A 44 8.68 14.11 -10.04
N ILE A 45 7.68 13.75 -9.23
CA ILE A 45 6.75 12.66 -9.56
C ILE A 45 5.91 13.01 -10.80
N LEU A 46 5.42 14.25 -10.89
CA LEU A 46 4.59 14.69 -12.01
C LEU A 46 5.38 14.82 -13.32
N SER A 47 6.63 15.31 -13.26
CA SER A 47 7.52 15.40 -14.42
C SER A 47 7.87 14.02 -14.97
N ASN A 48 8.06 13.04 -14.08
CA ASN A 48 8.35 11.65 -14.41
C ASN A 48 7.12 10.75 -14.46
N GLY A 49 5.90 11.30 -14.45
CA GLY A 49 4.66 10.53 -14.29
C GLY A 49 4.43 9.42 -15.34
N ASN A 50 5.04 9.57 -16.52
CA ASN A 50 5.02 8.58 -17.60
C ASN A 50 6.05 7.44 -17.44
N ASN A 51 6.97 7.54 -16.49
CA ASN A 51 7.98 6.53 -16.17
C ASN A 51 7.75 5.99 -14.75
N PRO A 52 6.97 4.89 -14.61
CA PRO A 52 6.67 4.30 -13.31
C PRO A 52 7.89 3.89 -12.50
N LEU A 53 9.03 3.62 -13.16
CA LEU A 53 10.26 3.23 -12.48
C LEU A 53 10.84 4.40 -11.68
N GLU A 54 10.86 5.61 -12.23
CA GLU A 54 11.32 6.81 -11.51
C GLU A 54 10.35 7.17 -10.39
N VAL A 55 9.04 7.15 -10.67
CA VAL A 55 8.02 7.39 -9.65
C VAL A 55 8.11 6.36 -8.51
N SER A 56 8.53 5.12 -8.80
CA SER A 56 8.66 4.06 -7.80
C SER A 56 9.61 4.41 -6.66
N GLN A 57 10.61 5.28 -6.90
CA GLN A 57 11.57 5.73 -5.89
C GLN A 57 10.91 6.58 -4.79
N HIS A 58 9.81 7.26 -5.12
CA HIS A 58 9.05 8.09 -4.19
C HIS A 58 7.94 7.31 -3.46
N LEU A 59 7.68 6.04 -3.80
CA LEU A 59 6.60 5.27 -3.18
C LEU A 59 6.78 5.15 -1.66
N SER A 60 8.02 5.03 -1.18
CA SER A 60 8.34 4.99 0.26
C SER A 60 7.95 6.26 1.03
N LYS A 61 7.79 7.40 0.33
CA LYS A 61 7.29 8.67 0.88
C LYS A 61 5.77 8.78 0.80
N LEU A 62 5.15 8.11 -0.19
CA LEU A 62 3.69 8.13 -0.41
C LEU A 62 2.96 7.07 0.42
N PHE A 63 3.64 5.96 0.74
CA PHE A 63 3.10 4.79 1.42
C PHE A 63 4.03 4.38 2.57
N ASP A 64 3.48 4.27 3.78
CA ASP A 64 4.28 4.01 4.98
C ASP A 64 5.07 2.70 4.90
N ASN A 65 4.45 1.63 4.38
CA ASN A 65 5.00 0.26 4.36
C ASN A 65 5.13 -0.34 2.94
N MET A 66 5.23 0.50 1.91
CA MET A 66 5.58 0.05 0.55
C MET A 66 6.86 0.77 0.10
N ALA A 67 7.94 0.02 -0.04
CA ALA A 67 9.24 0.56 -0.45
C ALA A 67 9.48 0.40 -1.95
N LYS A 68 9.12 -0.75 -2.53
CA LYS A 68 9.43 -1.09 -3.93
C LYS A 68 8.21 -1.67 -4.63
N LEU A 69 8.08 -1.36 -5.91
CA LEU A 69 7.11 -1.98 -6.82
C LEU A 69 7.87 -2.88 -7.79
N LYS A 70 7.47 -4.16 -7.89
CA LYS A 70 8.04 -5.09 -8.85
C LYS A 70 7.26 -4.99 -10.15
N PHE A 71 7.97 -4.69 -11.24
CA PHE A 71 7.38 -4.60 -12.57
C PHE A 71 7.53 -5.91 -13.35
N GLN A 72 6.56 -6.18 -14.21
CA GLN A 72 6.62 -7.26 -15.19
C GLN A 72 7.71 -6.96 -16.22
N LYS A 73 8.34 -8.02 -16.74
CA LYS A 73 9.29 -7.94 -17.84
C LYS A 73 8.75 -8.65 -19.07
N ASP A 74 9.07 -8.14 -20.25
CA ASP A 74 8.75 -8.80 -21.53
C ASP A 74 9.75 -9.94 -21.85
N ALA A 75 9.58 -10.57 -23.02
CA ALA A 75 10.44 -11.65 -23.49
C ALA A 75 11.90 -11.20 -23.73
N ASP A 76 12.11 -9.91 -24.01
CA ASP A 76 13.41 -9.29 -24.23
C ASP A 76 13.99 -8.68 -22.94
N ASN A 77 13.38 -8.99 -21.79
CA ASN A 77 13.77 -8.54 -20.45
C ASN A 77 13.63 -7.01 -20.22
N ASN A 78 12.85 -6.32 -21.05
CA ASN A 78 12.51 -4.91 -20.85
C ASN A 78 11.40 -4.77 -19.80
N ILE A 79 11.49 -3.71 -19.00
CA ILE A 79 10.51 -3.40 -17.96
C ILE A 79 9.21 -2.91 -18.60
N MET A 80 8.13 -3.63 -18.34
CA MET A 80 6.78 -3.22 -18.69
C MET A 80 6.23 -2.28 -17.62
N LYS A 81 5.32 -1.37 -18.00
CA LYS A 81 4.62 -0.47 -17.08
C LYS A 81 3.48 -1.18 -16.34
N VAL A 82 3.73 -2.40 -15.88
CA VAL A 82 2.75 -3.24 -15.20
C VAL A 82 3.38 -3.76 -13.90
N GLY A 83 2.81 -3.40 -12.76
CA GLY A 83 3.21 -3.91 -11.45
C GLY A 83 2.65 -5.31 -11.17
N ILE A 84 3.48 -6.19 -10.62
CA ILE A 84 3.13 -7.60 -10.31
C ILE A 84 3.26 -7.95 -8.83
N GLY A 85 3.78 -7.04 -8.01
CA GLY A 85 3.91 -7.24 -6.58
C GLY A 85 4.59 -6.07 -5.90
N MET A 86 4.49 -6.02 -4.59
CA MET A 86 5.05 -4.98 -3.74
C MET A 86 6.08 -5.54 -2.77
N SER A 87 6.98 -4.69 -2.30
CA SER A 87 7.90 -5.03 -1.20
C SER A 87 7.90 -3.97 -0.11
N SER A 88 7.98 -4.43 1.14
CA SER A 88 8.12 -3.55 2.31
C SER A 88 9.56 -3.03 2.47
N LYS A 89 9.80 -2.22 3.51
CA LYS A 89 11.14 -1.72 3.85
C LYS A 89 12.03 -2.81 4.46
N GLU A 90 11.40 -3.84 5.01
CA GLU A 90 12.00 -5.03 5.61
C GLU A 90 12.23 -6.14 4.57
N ASP A 91 12.10 -5.82 3.28
CA ASP A 91 12.23 -6.72 2.13
C ASP A 91 11.23 -7.90 2.13
N GLU A 92 10.08 -7.77 2.81
CA GLU A 92 8.96 -8.69 2.63
C GLU A 92 8.31 -8.47 1.27
N TYR A 93 8.22 -9.52 0.44
CA TYR A 93 7.61 -9.46 -0.89
C TYR A 93 6.20 -10.05 -0.88
N VAL A 94 5.24 -9.30 -1.43
CA VAL A 94 3.85 -9.72 -1.60
C VAL A 94 3.49 -9.65 -3.10
N PRO A 95 3.19 -10.78 -3.76
CA PRO A 95 2.69 -10.76 -5.13
C PRO A 95 1.29 -10.15 -5.17
N PHE A 96 0.94 -9.46 -6.25
CA PHE A 96 -0.42 -8.98 -6.43
C PHE A 96 -1.35 -10.09 -6.90
N ASP A 97 -2.60 -10.08 -6.43
CA ASP A 97 -3.66 -10.98 -6.87
C ASP A 97 -3.91 -10.87 -8.39
N LYS A 98 -3.73 -9.67 -8.95
CA LYS A 98 -3.75 -9.39 -10.38
C LYS A 98 -2.74 -8.30 -10.74
N PRO A 99 -2.23 -8.27 -11.99
CA PRO A 99 -1.35 -7.21 -12.44
C PRO A 99 -1.98 -5.82 -12.32
N CYS A 100 -1.17 -4.82 -11.99
CA CYS A 100 -1.56 -3.41 -11.92
C CYS A 100 -0.98 -2.64 -13.10
N ASP A 101 -1.84 -2.08 -13.94
CA ASP A 101 -1.40 -1.20 -15.02
C ASP A 101 -0.96 0.18 -14.46
N CYS A 102 0.29 0.55 -14.74
CA CYS A 102 0.93 1.80 -14.31
C CYS A 102 1.06 2.82 -15.45
N THR A 103 0.20 2.75 -16.47
CA THR A 103 0.19 3.72 -17.58
C THR A 103 -0.73 4.92 -17.32
N GLY A 104 -0.54 6.00 -18.10
CA GLY A 104 -1.38 7.20 -18.05
C GLY A 104 -0.97 8.19 -16.96
N GLN A 105 -1.92 9.03 -16.53
CA GLN A 105 -1.67 10.07 -15.53
C GLN A 105 -1.29 9.45 -14.18
N VAL A 106 -0.30 10.05 -13.51
CA VAL A 106 0.34 9.46 -12.33
C VAL A 106 -0.60 9.26 -11.16
N GLU A 107 -1.47 10.23 -10.90
CA GLU A 107 -2.49 10.15 -9.86
C GLU A 107 -3.49 9.02 -10.14
N ILE A 108 -3.80 8.73 -11.40
CA ILE A 108 -4.79 7.70 -11.75
C ILE A 108 -4.20 6.32 -11.48
N TRP A 109 -2.98 6.07 -11.95
CA TRP A 109 -2.37 4.76 -11.74
C TRP A 109 -1.89 4.55 -10.29
N LEU A 110 -1.51 5.61 -9.56
CA LEU A 110 -1.24 5.49 -8.13
C LEU A 110 -2.50 5.14 -7.32
N ASN A 111 -3.67 5.67 -7.70
CA ASN A 111 -4.94 5.23 -7.11
C ASN A 111 -5.22 3.75 -7.44
N ARG A 112 -5.03 3.32 -8.70
CA ARG A 112 -5.18 1.91 -9.08
C ARG A 112 -4.23 0.98 -8.32
N LEU A 113 -3.00 1.43 -8.09
CA LEU A 113 -2.02 0.73 -7.29
C LEU A 113 -2.50 0.58 -5.84
N LEU A 114 -2.99 1.66 -5.23
CA LEU A 114 -3.54 1.62 -3.87
C LEU A 114 -4.72 0.65 -3.75
N ASP A 115 -5.65 0.68 -4.72
CA ASP A 115 -6.78 -0.24 -4.77
C ASP A 115 -6.30 -1.68 -4.91
N ARG A 116 -5.29 -1.93 -5.76
CA ARG A 116 -4.68 -3.25 -5.93
C ARG A 116 -4.03 -3.75 -4.64
N MET A 117 -3.23 -2.92 -3.97
CA MET A 117 -2.61 -3.27 -2.69
C MET A 117 -3.68 -3.70 -1.67
N CYS A 118 -4.75 -2.91 -1.54
CA CYS A 118 -5.86 -3.23 -0.64
C CYS A 118 -6.58 -4.53 -1.03
N ALA A 119 -6.83 -4.74 -2.32
CA ALA A 119 -7.50 -5.94 -2.82
C ALA A 119 -6.65 -7.20 -2.58
N THR A 120 -5.36 -7.15 -2.88
CA THR A 120 -4.41 -8.23 -2.62
C THR A 120 -4.38 -8.59 -1.14
N LEU A 121 -4.18 -7.61 -0.24
CA LEU A 121 -4.14 -7.89 1.20
C LEU A 121 -5.46 -8.46 1.73
N ARG A 122 -6.61 -7.98 1.26
CA ARG A 122 -7.92 -8.54 1.65
C ARG A 122 -8.06 -10.00 1.20
N HIS A 123 -7.60 -10.32 -0.01
CA HIS A 123 -7.63 -11.68 -0.52
C HIS A 123 -6.74 -12.61 0.30
N GLU A 124 -5.48 -12.22 0.50
CA GLU A 124 -4.50 -12.97 1.30
C GLU A 124 -4.99 -13.20 2.74
N ILE A 125 -5.56 -12.19 3.40
CA ILE A 125 -6.11 -12.33 4.75
C ILE A 125 -7.30 -13.30 4.77
N ALA A 126 -8.19 -13.22 3.78
CA ALA A 126 -9.34 -14.13 3.71
C ALA A 126 -8.89 -15.59 3.53
N GLU A 127 -7.92 -15.85 2.65
CA GLU A 127 -7.37 -17.19 2.47
C GLU A 127 -6.63 -17.68 3.72
N ALA A 128 -5.83 -16.82 4.34
CA ALA A 128 -5.10 -17.15 5.56
C ALA A 128 -6.05 -17.56 6.70
N VAL A 129 -7.15 -16.82 6.91
CA VAL A 129 -8.14 -17.13 7.95
C VAL A 129 -8.82 -18.48 7.69
N VAL A 130 -9.17 -18.80 6.45
CA VAL A 130 -9.77 -20.10 6.10
C VAL A 130 -8.78 -21.24 6.34
N ALA A 131 -7.53 -21.08 5.92
CA ALA A 131 -6.50 -22.11 6.07
C ALA A 131 -6.02 -22.32 7.53
N TYR A 132 -6.32 -21.39 8.44
CA TYR A 132 -5.82 -21.43 9.82
C TYR A 132 -6.26 -22.69 10.58
N GLU A 133 -7.49 -23.17 10.36
CA GLU A 133 -7.99 -24.38 11.02
C GLU A 133 -7.55 -25.68 10.33
N GLU A 134 -7.11 -25.61 9.08
CA GLU A 134 -6.76 -26.78 8.27
C GLU A 134 -5.34 -27.29 8.52
N ARG A 135 -4.46 -26.43 9.04
CA ARG A 135 -3.02 -26.72 9.16
C ARG A 135 -2.49 -26.45 10.58
N PRO A 136 -1.42 -27.14 11.01
CA PRO A 136 -0.72 -26.78 12.24
C PRO A 136 -0.21 -25.33 12.18
N ARG A 137 -0.44 -24.56 13.24
CA ARG A 137 -0.08 -23.13 13.32
C ARG A 137 1.39 -22.86 13.00
N GLU A 138 2.29 -23.74 13.44
CA GLU A 138 3.73 -23.65 13.20
C GLU A 138 4.11 -23.73 11.71
N GLN A 139 3.28 -24.38 10.89
CA GLN A 139 3.49 -24.47 9.45
C GLN A 139 2.78 -23.32 8.75
N TRP A 140 1.51 -23.09 9.11
CA TRP A 140 0.66 -22.03 8.56
C TRP A 140 1.30 -20.64 8.63
N ILE A 141 2.01 -20.32 9.73
CA ILE A 141 2.63 -19.00 9.92
C ILE A 141 3.69 -18.64 8.87
N PHE A 142 4.33 -19.63 8.24
CA PHE A 142 5.37 -19.41 7.22
C PHE A 142 4.82 -19.43 5.78
N GLU A 143 3.55 -19.73 5.60
CA GLU A 143 2.92 -19.82 4.27
C GLU A 143 2.40 -18.46 3.77
N TYR A 144 2.15 -17.53 4.68
CA TYR A 144 1.60 -16.22 4.39
C TYR A 144 2.57 -15.11 4.77
N PRO A 145 2.47 -13.91 4.15
CA PRO A 145 3.21 -12.74 4.60
C PRO A 145 3.00 -12.49 6.10
N ALA A 146 4.02 -12.06 6.82
CA ALA A 146 4.03 -11.93 8.27
C ALA A 146 2.87 -11.06 8.79
N GLN A 147 2.57 -9.94 8.13
CA GLN A 147 1.44 -9.09 8.51
C GLN A 147 0.07 -9.75 8.25
N VAL A 148 -0.03 -10.54 7.17
CA VAL A 148 -1.24 -11.32 6.85
C VAL A 148 -1.44 -12.41 7.90
N ALA A 149 -0.40 -13.18 8.22
CA ALA A 149 -0.43 -14.22 9.24
C ALA A 149 -0.76 -13.66 10.64
N LEU A 150 -0.18 -12.51 11.01
CA LEU A 150 -0.49 -11.83 12.27
C LEU A 150 -1.95 -11.40 12.33
N THR A 151 -2.44 -10.75 11.27
CA THR A 151 -3.83 -10.27 11.20
C THR A 151 -4.81 -11.44 11.22
N GLY A 152 -4.55 -12.51 10.45
CA GLY A 152 -5.34 -13.72 10.45
C GLY A 152 -5.41 -14.38 11.83
N THR A 153 -4.27 -14.48 12.52
CA THR A 153 -4.21 -14.97 13.92
C THR A 153 -5.11 -14.14 14.84
N GLN A 154 -5.07 -12.80 14.73
CA GLN A 154 -5.90 -11.91 15.55
C GLN A 154 -7.40 -12.10 15.27
N ILE A 155 -7.78 -12.28 14.01
CA ILE A 155 -9.18 -12.52 13.60
C ILE A 155 -9.68 -13.82 14.23
N VAL A 156 -8.93 -14.92 14.07
CA VAL A 156 -9.31 -16.23 14.61
C VAL A 156 -9.35 -16.18 16.13
N TRP A 157 -8.29 -15.64 16.76
CA TRP A 157 -8.21 -15.51 18.21
C TRP A 157 -9.41 -14.74 18.79
N ASN A 158 -9.83 -13.64 18.15
CA ASN A 158 -10.99 -12.88 18.59
C ASN A 158 -12.29 -13.71 18.51
N GLY A 159 -12.48 -14.49 17.44
CA GLY A 159 -13.62 -15.39 17.31
C GLY A 159 -13.64 -16.52 18.35
N GLU A 160 -12.48 -17.12 18.61
CA GLU A 160 -12.32 -18.18 19.62
C GLU A 160 -12.56 -17.64 21.04
N VAL A 161 -12.03 -16.46 21.37
CA VAL A 161 -12.27 -15.80 22.66
C VAL A 161 -13.74 -15.48 22.85
N SER A 162 -14.39 -14.90 21.82
CA SER A 162 -15.83 -14.59 21.87
C SER A 162 -16.68 -15.84 22.11
N THR A 163 -16.34 -16.94 21.44
CA THR A 163 -17.00 -18.24 21.64
C THR A 163 -16.72 -18.81 23.04
N THR A 164 -15.52 -18.59 23.57
CA THR A 164 -15.14 -19.03 24.93
C THR A 164 -15.92 -18.27 25.99
N PHE A 165 -16.16 -16.97 25.80
CA PHE A 165 -17.04 -16.19 26.67
C PHE A 165 -18.49 -16.69 26.64
N ALA A 166 -19.03 -17.01 25.47
CA ALA A 166 -20.37 -17.59 25.37
C ALA A 166 -20.49 -18.92 26.14
N LYS A 167 -19.49 -19.80 26.05
CA LYS A 167 -19.43 -21.03 26.86
C LYS A 167 -19.37 -20.75 28.36
N LEU A 168 -18.66 -19.70 28.78
CA LEU A 168 -18.61 -19.32 30.19
C LEU A 168 -20.00 -18.91 30.71
N GLU A 169 -20.78 -18.18 29.92
CA GLU A 169 -22.17 -17.79 30.24
C GLU A 169 -23.12 -18.99 30.33
N GLU A 170 -22.88 -20.04 29.54
CA GLU A 170 -23.61 -21.31 29.60
C GLU A 170 -23.23 -22.19 30.81
N GLY A 171 -22.25 -21.77 31.63
CA GLY A 171 -21.83 -22.48 32.84
C GLY A 171 -20.58 -23.36 32.68
N TYR A 172 -19.86 -23.29 31.56
CA TYR A 172 -18.58 -23.98 31.40
C TYR A 172 -17.45 -23.20 32.10
N GLU A 173 -17.35 -23.31 33.43
CA GLU A 173 -16.43 -22.53 34.28
C GLU A 173 -14.94 -22.66 33.93
N ASN A 174 -14.52 -23.76 33.30
CA ASN A 174 -13.12 -23.99 32.90
C ASN A 174 -12.79 -23.55 31.47
N ALA A 175 -13.75 -23.02 30.71
CA ALA A 175 -13.59 -22.72 29.28
C ALA A 175 -12.33 -21.86 28.98
N MET A 176 -12.08 -20.83 29.78
CA MET A 176 -10.90 -19.96 29.61
C MET A 176 -9.57 -20.66 29.93
N LYS A 177 -9.55 -21.56 30.93
CA LYS A 177 -8.34 -22.32 31.28
C LYS A 177 -7.99 -23.33 30.20
N ASP A 178 -9.01 -23.97 29.62
CA ASP A 178 -8.82 -24.95 28.56
C ASP A 178 -8.41 -24.27 27.25
N TYR A 179 -8.97 -23.09 26.94
CA TYR A 179 -8.51 -22.27 25.82
C TYR A 179 -7.05 -21.82 25.97
N LEU A 180 -6.63 -21.40 27.17
CA LEU A 180 -5.23 -21.04 27.41
C LEU A 180 -4.27 -22.21 27.14
N LYS A 181 -4.63 -23.43 27.58
CA LYS A 181 -3.80 -24.63 27.29
C LYS A 181 -3.69 -24.87 25.78
N LYS A 182 -4.78 -24.70 25.02
CA LYS A 182 -4.77 -24.83 23.55
C LYS A 182 -3.85 -23.80 22.86
N GLN A 183 -3.71 -22.60 23.42
CA GLN A 183 -2.89 -21.54 22.82
C GLN A 183 -1.38 -21.68 23.10
N VAL A 184 -1.02 -22.37 24.18
CA VAL A 184 0.38 -22.52 24.64
C VAL A 184 0.99 -23.85 24.17
N CYS A 185 0.18 -24.88 23.97
CA CYS A 185 0.57 -26.19 23.45
C CYS A 185 0.44 -26.25 21.93
#